data_AF-A0A941LFL2-F1
#
_entry.id   AF-A0A941LFL2-F1
#
_cell.length_a   1.000
_cell.length_b   1.000
_cell.length_c   1.000
_cell.angle_alpha   90.00
_cell.angle_beta   90.00
_cell.angle_gamma   90.00
#
_symmetry.space_group_name_H-M   'P 1'
#
loop_
_entity.id
_entity.type
_entity.pdbx_description
1 polymer ?
#
loop_
_entity_poly.entity_id
_entity_poly.type
_entity_poly.pdbx_seq_one_letter_code
_entity_poly.pdbx_strand_id
1 'polypeptide(L)'
;MNASSSKGWEDIRARLRETIPQFYELESGGALALDLGDDGWLVEVKANGQFLCQHGIAMDDVKSLMCDGTTEDLGTDEVAKQAKYFLGPAVSKKRPALLKAGFAEQTEMNDEYVAITFLKLLDFQRFDEVLATVRWCQTLFKSSH
;
A
#
# COMPACT_ATOMS: atom_id res chain seq x y z
N MET A 1 0.66 1.95 -26.74
CA MET A 1 0.47 1.22 -25.46
C MET A 1 1.00 -0.18 -25.67
N ASN A 2 2.09 -0.54 -24.98
CA ASN A 2 2.96 -1.67 -25.32
C ASN A 2 2.37 -3.02 -24.88
N ALA A 3 2.03 -3.87 -25.84
CA ALA A 3 1.58 -5.26 -25.62
C ALA A 3 2.62 -6.13 -24.86
N SER A 4 3.88 -5.71 -24.82
CA SER A 4 4.95 -6.36 -24.04
C SER A 4 4.86 -6.08 -22.54
N SER A 5 4.37 -4.90 -22.13
CA SER A 5 4.17 -4.56 -20.71
C SER A 5 2.96 -5.29 -20.12
N SER A 6 1.89 -5.48 -20.90
CA SER A 6 0.69 -6.22 -20.45
C SER A 6 0.98 -7.71 -20.26
N LYS A 7 1.72 -8.34 -21.18
CA LYS A 7 2.09 -9.76 -21.06
C LYS A 7 2.98 -10.01 -19.84
N GLY A 8 3.97 -9.15 -19.61
CA GLY A 8 4.84 -9.26 -18.44
C GLY A 8 4.08 -9.12 -17.10
N TRP A 9 3.05 -8.27 -17.06
CA TRP A 9 2.19 -8.17 -15.88
C TRP A 9 1.34 -9.43 -15.66
N GLU A 10 0.69 -9.95 -16.69
CA GLU A 10 -0.15 -11.14 -16.58
C GLU A 10 0.64 -12.35 -16.05
N ASP A 11 1.85 -12.57 -16.57
CA ASP A 11 2.73 -13.66 -16.14
C ASP A 11 3.15 -13.52 -14.67
N ILE A 12 3.52 -12.31 -14.24
CA ILE A 12 3.92 -12.03 -12.84
C ILE A 12 2.72 -12.13 -11.90
N ARG A 13 1.56 -11.60 -12.31
CA ARG A 13 0.32 -11.65 -11.53
C ARG A 13 -0.10 -13.10 -11.27
N ALA A 14 -0.07 -13.94 -12.30
CA ALA A 14 -0.37 -15.36 -12.16
C ALA A 14 0.61 -16.06 -11.20
N ARG A 15 1.93 -15.87 -11.41
CA ARG A 15 2.96 -16.49 -10.55
C ARG A 15 2.87 -16.01 -9.08
N LEU A 16 2.57 -14.74 -8.84
CA LEU A 16 2.37 -14.20 -7.48
C LEU A 16 1.18 -14.86 -6.79
N ARG A 17 0.03 -14.97 -7.48
CA ARG A 17 -1.17 -15.60 -6.93
C ARG A 17 -1.00 -17.10 -6.71
N GLU A 18 -0.26 -17.79 -7.58
CA GLU A 18 0.09 -19.20 -7.38
C GLU A 18 1.02 -19.41 -6.18
N THR A 19 2.00 -18.52 -6.00
CA THR A 19 3.01 -18.65 -4.93
C THR A 19 2.50 -18.16 -3.58
N ILE A 20 1.66 -17.12 -3.57
CA ILE A 20 1.09 -16.48 -2.40
C ILE A 20 -0.43 -16.38 -2.62
N PRO A 21 -1.18 -17.44 -2.24
CA PRO A 21 -2.63 -17.53 -2.48
C PRO A 21 -3.48 -16.45 -1.77
N GLN A 22 -2.86 -15.70 -0.86
CA GLN A 22 -3.49 -14.61 -0.10
C GLN A 22 -3.62 -13.32 -0.91
N PHE A 23 -2.93 -13.21 -2.06
CA PHE A 23 -3.13 -12.08 -2.96
C PHE A 23 -4.54 -12.10 -3.54
N TYR A 24 -5.17 -10.94 -3.55
CA TYR A 24 -6.44 -10.69 -4.23
C TYR A 24 -6.31 -9.52 -5.21
N GLU A 25 -7.24 -9.45 -6.15
CA GLU A 25 -7.29 -8.36 -7.12
C GLU A 25 -8.14 -7.22 -6.57
N LEU A 26 -7.64 -5.99 -6.65
CA LEU A 26 -8.44 -4.80 -6.31
C LEU A 26 -9.53 -4.55 -7.37
N GLU A 27 -9.19 -4.80 -8.63
CA GLU A 27 -10.07 -4.75 -9.78
C GLU A 27 -9.75 -5.94 -10.68
N SER A 28 -10.74 -6.43 -11.44
CA SER A 28 -10.52 -7.55 -12.37
C SER A 28 -9.40 -7.25 -13.36
N GLY A 29 -8.31 -8.00 -13.28
CA GLY A 29 -7.12 -7.79 -14.10
C GLY A 29 -6.19 -6.65 -13.65
N GLY A 30 -6.57 -5.93 -12.60
CA GLY A 30 -5.86 -4.79 -12.03
C GLY A 30 -4.73 -5.18 -11.09
N ALA A 31 -4.43 -4.29 -10.14
CA ALA A 31 -3.38 -4.48 -9.14
C ALA A 31 -3.69 -5.64 -8.18
N LEU A 32 -2.62 -6.25 -7.66
CA LEU A 32 -2.72 -7.25 -6.60
C LEU A 32 -2.52 -6.61 -5.23
N ALA A 33 -3.39 -6.93 -4.30
CA ALA A 33 -3.27 -6.52 -2.91
C ALA A 33 -3.09 -7.73 -1.98
N LEU A 34 -2.35 -7.53 -0.89
CA LEU A 34 -2.10 -8.51 0.15
C LEU A 34 -2.15 -7.82 1.50
N ASP A 35 -3.10 -8.22 2.33
CA ASP A 35 -3.19 -7.79 3.73
C ASP A 35 -2.00 -8.36 4.53
N LEU A 36 -1.33 -7.51 5.31
CA LEU A 36 -0.16 -7.87 6.11
C LEU A 36 -0.51 -8.23 7.57
N GLY A 37 -1.76 -8.07 7.96
CA GLY A 37 -2.34 -8.44 9.26
C GLY A 37 -1.96 -7.53 10.43
N ASP A 38 -1.05 -6.59 10.21
CA ASP A 38 -0.54 -5.66 11.23
C ASP A 38 -1.21 -4.30 11.00
N ASP A 39 -2.07 -3.89 11.94
CA ASP A 39 -2.62 -2.53 12.03
C ASP A 39 -3.13 -1.96 10.69
N GLY A 40 -3.80 -2.76 9.85
CA GLY A 40 -4.34 -2.31 8.55
C GLY A 40 -3.30 -2.01 7.47
N TRP A 41 -2.09 -2.59 7.54
CA TRP A 41 -1.11 -2.51 6.47
C TRP A 41 -1.42 -3.46 5.33
N LEU A 42 -1.19 -3.00 4.11
CA LEU A 42 -1.33 -3.82 2.90
C LEU A 42 -0.14 -3.62 1.95
N VAL A 43 0.18 -4.67 1.20
CA VAL A 43 1.04 -4.62 0.03
C VAL A 43 0.17 -4.48 -1.20
N GLU A 44 0.56 -3.61 -2.13
CA GLU A 44 -0.03 -3.53 -3.47
C GLU A 44 1.06 -3.64 -4.54
N VAL A 45 0.81 -4.46 -5.57
CA VAL A 45 1.67 -4.61 -6.74
C VAL A 45 0.88 -4.18 -7.97
N LYS A 46 1.36 -3.14 -8.66
CA LYS A 46 0.72 -2.56 -9.83
C LYS A 46 1.42 -3.01 -11.13
N ALA A 47 0.67 -3.02 -12.23
CA ALA A 47 1.14 -3.47 -13.54
C ALA A 47 2.35 -2.70 -14.11
N ASN A 48 2.62 -1.50 -13.60
CA ASN A 48 3.74 -0.65 -13.98
C ASN A 48 5.03 -0.93 -13.18
N GLY A 49 5.07 -2.00 -12.38
CA GLY A 49 6.24 -2.35 -11.56
C GLY A 49 6.29 -1.63 -10.21
N GLN A 50 5.28 -0.81 -9.87
CA GLN A 50 5.20 -0.21 -8.54
C GLN A 50 4.81 -1.26 -7.50
N PHE A 51 5.61 -1.33 -6.45
CA PHE A 51 5.36 -2.10 -5.25
C PHE A 51 5.16 -1.14 -4.09
N LEU A 52 4.00 -1.20 -3.45
CA LEU A 52 3.59 -0.31 -2.38
C LEU A 52 3.44 -1.11 -1.09
N CYS A 53 4.05 -0.65 0.00
CA CYS A 53 3.57 -0.95 1.35
C CYS A 53 2.80 0.26 1.83
N GLN A 54 1.51 0.11 2.13
CA GLN A 54 0.66 1.24 2.47
C GLN A 54 -0.15 0.97 3.73
N HIS A 55 -0.39 2.05 4.46
CA HIS A 55 -1.31 2.08 5.57
C HIS A 55 -2.21 3.31 5.37
N GLY A 56 -3.51 3.06 5.33
CA GLY A 56 -4.50 4.07 4.99
C GLY A 56 -5.71 4.02 5.90
N ILE A 57 -6.48 5.10 5.83
CA ILE A 57 -7.73 5.32 6.53
C ILE A 57 -8.77 5.78 5.51
N ALA A 58 -9.99 5.25 5.60
CA ALA A 58 -11.08 5.67 4.74
C ALA A 58 -11.43 7.15 4.97
N MET A 59 -11.79 7.86 3.92
CA MET A 59 -12.14 9.27 4.00
C MET A 59 -13.28 9.53 5.00
N ASP A 60 -14.25 8.62 5.06
CA ASP A 60 -15.37 8.70 6.00
C ASP A 60 -14.94 8.54 7.46
N ASP A 61 -13.90 7.75 7.73
CA ASP A 61 -13.32 7.62 9.06
C ASP A 61 -12.54 8.89 9.43
N VAL A 62 -11.80 9.48 8.49
CA VAL A 62 -11.12 10.78 8.74
C VAL A 62 -12.14 11.87 9.07
N LYS A 63 -13.23 11.96 8.31
CA LYS A 63 -14.32 12.89 8.59
C LYS A 63 -14.93 12.63 9.97
N SER A 64 -15.12 11.36 10.33
CA SER A 64 -15.65 10.96 11.64
C SER A 64 -14.72 11.34 12.79
N LEU A 65 -13.39 11.27 12.59
CA LEU A 65 -12.39 11.75 13.58
C LEU A 65 -12.42 13.28 13.76
N MET A 66 -12.92 14.01 12.77
CA MET A 66 -12.95 15.48 12.76
C MET A 66 -14.29 16.07 13.21
N CYS A 67 -15.38 15.33 13.07
CA CYS A 67 -16.71 15.80 13.42
C CYS A 67 -16.97 15.75 14.94
N ASP A 68 -16.78 16.88 15.62
CA ASP A 68 -17.26 17.13 16.99
C ASP A 68 -18.79 17.43 17.04
N GLY A 69 -19.55 16.94 16.04
CA GLY A 69 -21.00 17.12 15.93
C GLY A 69 -21.49 18.29 15.07
N THR A 70 -20.61 18.94 14.30
CA THR A 70 -20.99 20.00 13.35
C THR A 70 -20.55 19.65 11.94
N THR A 71 -21.49 19.74 10.99
CA THR A 71 -21.25 19.56 9.55
C THR A 71 -20.56 20.81 8.99
N GLU A 72 -19.28 21.00 9.32
CA GLU A 72 -18.43 21.98 8.65
C GLU A 72 -17.77 21.35 7.43
N ASP A 73 -17.64 22.13 6.36
CA ASP A 73 -16.91 21.74 5.15
C ASP A 73 -15.42 21.77 5.48
N LEU A 74 -14.86 20.59 5.72
CA LEU A 74 -13.49 20.43 6.18
C LEU A 74 -12.53 20.68 5.01
N GLY A 75 -11.55 21.57 5.21
CA GLY A 75 -10.56 21.85 4.18
C GLY A 75 -9.68 20.62 3.91
N THR A 76 -9.26 20.42 2.65
CA THR A 76 -8.37 19.32 2.24
C THR A 76 -7.10 19.23 3.09
N ASP A 77 -6.54 20.37 3.51
CA ASP A 77 -5.36 20.44 4.36
C ASP A 77 -5.62 19.89 5.78
N GLU A 78 -6.82 20.11 6.31
CA GLU A 78 -7.21 19.65 7.64
C GLU A 78 -7.43 18.14 7.64
N VAL A 79 -8.09 17.63 6.60
CA VAL A 79 -8.26 16.19 6.37
C VAL A 79 -6.90 15.49 6.27
N ALA A 80 -6.00 16.01 5.43
CA ALA A 80 -4.66 15.45 5.26
C ALA A 80 -3.85 15.47 6.57
N LYS A 81 -3.99 16.54 7.36
CA LYS A 81 -3.35 16.68 8.67
C LYS A 81 -3.87 15.62 9.64
N GLN A 82 -5.18 15.45 9.74
CA GLN A 82 -5.81 14.52 10.68
C GLN A 82 -5.51 13.06 10.33
N ALA A 83 -5.58 12.71 9.05
CA ALA A 83 -5.16 11.40 8.59
C ALA A 83 -3.68 11.11 8.93
N LYS A 84 -2.78 12.07 8.72
CA LYS A 84 -1.36 11.92 9.10
C LYS A 84 -1.16 11.72 10.60
N TYR A 85 -1.93 12.42 11.44
CA TYR A 85 -1.88 12.21 12.90
C TYR A 85 -2.35 10.81 13.28
N PHE A 86 -3.43 10.33 12.67
CA PHE A 86 -3.97 8.99 12.92
C PHE A 86 -3.02 7.87 12.46
N LEU A 87 -2.50 7.97 11.23
CA LEU A 87 -1.61 6.96 10.63
C LEU A 87 -0.18 7.00 11.23
N GLY A 88 0.21 8.15 11.79
CA GLY A 88 1.56 8.44 12.25
C GLY A 88 2.16 7.40 13.21
N PRO A 89 1.45 6.94 14.26
CA PRO A 89 1.95 5.94 15.19
C PRO A 89 2.30 4.60 14.52
N ALA A 90 1.40 4.05 13.70
CA ALA A 90 1.63 2.79 12.99
C ALA A 90 2.79 2.92 11.99
N VAL A 91 2.81 4.01 11.23
CA VAL A 91 3.87 4.32 10.25
C VAL A 91 5.23 4.49 10.91
N SER A 92 5.31 5.21 12.02
CA SER A 92 6.59 5.52 12.68
C SER A 92 7.34 4.27 13.15
N LYS A 93 6.62 3.18 13.51
CA LYS A 93 7.22 1.90 13.89
C LYS A 93 7.97 1.22 12.73
N LYS A 94 7.47 1.39 11.50
CA LYS A 94 7.92 0.62 10.31
C LYS A 94 8.79 1.44 9.37
N ARG A 95 8.57 2.77 9.35
CA ARG A 95 9.28 3.74 8.50
C ARG A 95 10.79 3.52 8.45
N PRO A 96 11.54 3.36 9.57
CA PRO A 96 12.98 3.19 9.49
C PRO A 96 13.42 1.95 8.69
N ALA A 97 12.70 0.83 8.84
CA ALA A 97 13.00 -0.40 8.12
C ALA A 97 12.68 -0.29 6.63
N LEU A 98 11.52 0.30 6.29
CA LEU A 98 11.09 0.52 4.91
C LEU A 98 12.04 1.46 4.16
N LEU A 99 12.41 2.60 4.75
CA LEU A 99 13.36 3.54 4.15
C LEU A 99 14.74 2.88 3.94
N LYS A 100 15.23 2.12 4.93
CA LYS A 100 16.51 1.38 4.81
C LYS A 100 16.47 0.32 3.70
N ALA A 101 15.30 -0.26 3.43
CA ALA A 101 15.10 -1.23 2.35
C ALA A 101 14.95 -0.58 0.96
N GLY A 102 15.07 0.74 0.87
CA GLY A 102 15.08 1.51 -0.38
C GLY A 102 13.69 1.93 -0.87
N PHE A 103 12.69 1.95 0.02
CA PHE A 103 11.39 2.51 -0.30
C PHE A 103 11.40 4.04 -0.17
N ALA A 104 10.61 4.71 -1.01
CA ALA A 104 10.33 6.13 -0.91
C ALA A 104 8.95 6.36 -0.25
N GLU A 105 8.91 7.14 0.82
CA GLU A 105 7.65 7.52 1.48
C GLU A 105 6.90 8.57 0.67
N GLN A 106 5.60 8.39 0.51
CA GLN A 106 4.68 9.29 -0.15
C GLN A 106 3.36 9.35 0.64
N THR A 107 2.55 10.38 0.38
CA THR A 107 1.17 10.44 0.86
C THR A 107 0.26 10.41 -0.36
N GLU A 108 -0.70 9.49 -0.35
CA GLU A 108 -1.74 9.37 -1.35
C GLU A 108 -3.07 9.81 -0.71
N MET A 109 -3.82 10.64 -1.41
CA MET A 109 -5.11 11.14 -0.95
C MET A 109 -6.02 11.29 -2.17
N ASN A 110 -7.21 10.72 -2.06
CA ASN A 110 -8.30 10.87 -3.00
C ASN A 110 -9.63 10.95 -2.22
N ASP A 111 -10.74 10.95 -2.94
CA ASP A 111 -12.07 11.10 -2.31
C ASP A 111 -12.47 9.88 -1.45
N GLU A 112 -11.82 8.74 -1.62
CA GLU A 112 -12.12 7.48 -0.93
C GLU A 112 -11.25 7.26 0.30
N TYR A 113 -9.96 7.65 0.26
CA TYR A 113 -9.02 7.38 1.35
C TYR A 113 -7.85 8.35 1.42
N VAL A 114 -7.16 8.31 2.57
CA VAL A 114 -5.82 8.88 2.75
C VAL A 114 -4.87 7.77 3.20
N ALA A 115 -3.72 7.64 2.55
CA ALA A 115 -2.72 6.64 2.87
C ALA A 115 -1.31 7.22 2.91
N ILE A 116 -0.48 6.67 3.80
CA ILE A 116 0.97 6.81 3.70
C ILE A 116 1.47 5.57 2.96
N THR A 117 2.11 5.78 1.82
CA THR A 117 2.61 4.73 0.96
C THR A 117 4.14 4.73 0.97
N PHE A 118 4.72 3.54 0.95
CA PHE A 118 6.14 3.32 0.75
C PHE A 118 6.29 2.64 -0.59
N LEU A 119 6.82 3.37 -1.56
CA LEU A 119 6.96 2.93 -2.95
C LEU A 119 8.36 2.39 -3.22
N LYS A 120 8.41 1.25 -3.91
CA LYS A 120 9.61 0.71 -4.53
C LYS A 120 9.29 0.27 -5.95
N LEU A 121 10.17 0.59 -6.90
CA LEU A 121 10.05 0.09 -8.27
C LEU A 121 10.74 -1.28 -8.35
N LEU A 122 10.04 -2.26 -8.93
CA LEU A 122 10.53 -3.60 -9.12
C LEU A 122 10.60 -3.93 -10.61
N ASP A 123 11.64 -4.69 -10.97
CA ASP A 123 11.78 -5.25 -12.30
C ASP A 123 11.06 -6.60 -12.36
N PHE A 124 9.99 -6.66 -13.15
CA PHE A 124 9.20 -7.86 -13.38
C PHE A 124 9.96 -8.96 -14.13
N GLN A 125 11.08 -8.65 -14.78
CA GLN A 125 11.96 -9.70 -15.30
C GLN A 125 12.69 -10.48 -14.19
N ARG A 126 12.74 -9.93 -12.97
CA ARG A 126 13.42 -10.50 -11.80
C ARG A 126 12.39 -10.96 -10.76
N PHE A 127 11.57 -11.95 -11.12
CA PHE A 127 10.48 -12.45 -10.25
C PHE A 127 10.96 -12.82 -8.83
N ASP A 128 12.15 -13.39 -8.69
CA ASP A 128 12.69 -13.76 -7.38
C ASP A 128 12.87 -12.55 -6.45
N GLU A 129 13.21 -11.37 -7.00
CA GLU A 129 13.27 -10.12 -6.23
C GLU A 129 11.90 -9.60 -5.85
N VAL A 130 10.91 -9.75 -6.74
CA VAL A 130 9.53 -9.41 -6.42
C VAL A 130 9.05 -10.26 -5.25
N LEU A 131 9.22 -11.58 -5.35
CA LEU A 131 8.81 -12.51 -4.31
C LEU A 131 9.58 -12.30 -3.01
N ALA A 132 10.89 -12.06 -3.07
CA ALA A 132 11.70 -11.75 -1.90
C ALA A 132 11.22 -10.47 -1.21
N THR A 133 10.84 -9.44 -1.97
CA THR A 133 10.30 -8.18 -1.44
C THR A 133 8.96 -8.42 -0.74
N VAL A 134 8.04 -9.19 -1.33
CA VAL A 134 6.76 -9.56 -0.70
C VAL A 134 7.00 -10.27 0.63
N ARG A 135 7.83 -11.33 0.62
CA ARG A 135 8.10 -12.14 1.83
C ARG A 135 8.77 -11.32 2.92
N TRP A 136 9.71 -10.46 2.55
CA TRP A 136 10.35 -9.56 3.50
C TRP A 136 9.33 -8.62 4.17
N CYS A 137 8.38 -8.07 3.41
CA CYS A 137 7.29 -7.27 3.98
C CYS A 137 6.47 -8.13 4.94
N GLN A 138 5.99 -9.30 4.53
CA GLN A 138 5.24 -10.21 5.41
C GLN A 138 5.98 -10.50 6.73
N THR A 139 7.30 -10.71 6.70
CA THR A 139 8.10 -10.90 7.91
C THR A 139 8.17 -9.62 8.75
N LEU A 140 8.48 -8.47 8.13
CA LEU A 140 8.58 -7.18 8.83
C LEU A 140 7.28 -6.83 9.58
N PHE A 141 6.12 -7.16 9.00
CA PHE A 141 4.83 -6.85 9.58
C PHE A 141 4.36 -7.90 10.60
N LYS A 142 4.68 -9.19 10.42
CA LYS A 142 4.39 -10.23 11.42
C LYS A 142 5.22 -10.14 12.70
N SER A 143 6.45 -9.63 12.62
CA SER A 143 7.39 -9.58 13.76
C SER A 143 7.15 -8.43 14.74
N SER A 144 6.00 -7.74 14.70
CA SER A 144 5.70 -6.60 15.59
C SER A 144 4.65 -6.87 16.66
N HIS A 145 4.42 -8.15 16.98
CA HIS A 145 3.70 -8.58 18.18
C HIS A 145 4.61 -8.74 19.38
#